data_AF-A0A935ZAZ3-F1
#
_entry.id   AF-A0A935ZAZ3-F1
#
_cell.length_a   1.000
_cell.length_b   1.000
_cell.length_c   1.000
_cell.angle_alpha   90.00
_cell.angle_beta   90.00
_cell.angle_gamma   90.00
#
_symmetry.space_group_name_H-M   'P 1'
#
loop_
_entity.id
_entity.type
_entity.pdbx_description
1 polymer ?
#
loop_
_entity_poly.entity_id
_entity_poly.type
_entity_poly.pdbx_seq_one_letter_code
_entity_poly.pdbx_strand_id
1 'polypeptide(L)'
;MSVVRAPAAKRVLYIGPSAEQGRAFCASVGAAEGVTRVSPDGKTLAWSDIVCTFLVEERAVGLVDELAKSYVNLLVLDLRGDTASERENATRAMAVLDELDAPEDVEVRYGFHRILALVSGTSAFSDRIVLELGARGVGRVIRHAAYETSTTVDPSFGARFVDEATVALNDRKLGKRALCAAGGGITGIFFELGVMKCLDDALDQGGVNGFEMFFGISAGAVVTGPIAVGYSVDEYMAAVAGVPGGRVPALDLRLFRLGHVDVPGFVRRFGMAARAAFGSVARPLLGKGRELSREQVLFGYLDLVAPPFRADKFEELLRGILDAPGGTNDFRKLARPLFVGATDQDARRHVLFGDEEHADIPISQAIQASLSINPAFSATSIRGRYYEDGAITRTTNFAEAIRRGATLIFVVDPFLPYVARTPGYNDRRGILYNIDQDVRTISYTRYESSRNHVLRKHPEVKSYTFVPANRQRRLISQNPMDHRPYLEIWRGAYLSTYNRLVHLRPRLEGDLRAHGVGLDLSRAEAVAERLKASRELSLSDFFPDGKIAIRTPPLGGHGQRRTVEPPRVAVQL
;
A
#
# COMPACT_ATOMS: atom_id res chain seq x y z
N MET A 1 -14.64 -24.05 -21.63
CA MET A 1 -13.26 -24.48 -21.93
C MET A 1 -12.32 -23.36 -21.55
N SER A 2 -11.61 -23.45 -20.42
CA SER A 2 -10.59 -22.45 -20.08
C SER A 2 -9.40 -22.66 -21.00
N VAL A 3 -9.06 -21.64 -21.78
CA VAL A 3 -7.79 -21.61 -22.50
C VAL A 3 -6.69 -21.58 -21.44
N VAL A 4 -6.09 -22.73 -21.16
CA VAL A 4 -4.90 -22.83 -20.31
C VAL A 4 -3.79 -22.13 -21.08
N ARG A 5 -3.58 -20.84 -20.79
CA ARG A 5 -2.48 -20.05 -21.33
C ARG A 5 -1.19 -20.78 -20.97
N ALA A 6 -0.35 -21.09 -21.96
CA ALA A 6 0.97 -21.66 -21.71
C ALA A 6 1.74 -20.77 -20.70
N PRO A 7 2.45 -21.34 -19.72
CA PRO A 7 3.19 -20.56 -18.75
C PRO A 7 4.22 -19.69 -19.48
N ALA A 8 4.12 -18.37 -19.31
CA ALA A 8 5.08 -17.46 -19.93
C ALA A 8 6.47 -17.71 -19.33
N ALA A 9 7.50 -17.77 -20.19
CA ALA A 9 8.87 -18.03 -19.77
C ALA A 9 9.32 -17.01 -18.70
N LYS A 10 9.79 -17.52 -17.56
CA LYS A 10 10.42 -16.76 -16.49
C LYS A 10 11.81 -16.32 -16.97
N ARG A 11 12.32 -15.18 -16.49
CA ARG A 11 13.65 -14.67 -16.85
C ARG A 11 14.62 -14.83 -15.70
N VAL A 12 15.76 -15.47 -15.94
CA VAL A 12 16.86 -15.58 -14.97
C VAL A 12 18.01 -14.72 -15.48
N LEU A 13 18.39 -13.70 -14.73
CA LEU A 13 19.56 -12.88 -15.06
C LEU A 13 20.76 -13.46 -14.34
N TYR A 14 21.78 -13.85 -15.09
CA TYR A 14 23.06 -14.32 -14.58
C TYR A 14 24.07 -13.18 -14.71
N ILE A 15 24.75 -12.86 -13.61
CA ILE A 15 25.88 -11.94 -13.58
C ILE A 15 27.10 -12.71 -13.11
N GLY A 16 28.12 -12.78 -13.94
CA GLY A 16 29.35 -13.49 -13.63
C GLY A 16 30.57 -12.85 -14.29
N PRO A 17 31.77 -13.40 -14.06
CA PRO A 17 33.02 -12.77 -14.49
C PRO A 17 33.25 -12.81 -16.01
N SER A 18 32.62 -13.74 -16.73
CA SER A 18 32.75 -13.86 -18.19
C SER A 18 31.56 -14.58 -18.83
N ALA A 19 31.30 -14.31 -20.11
CA ALA A 19 30.28 -15.01 -20.88
C ALA A 19 30.63 -16.49 -21.08
N GLU A 20 31.91 -16.86 -21.03
CA GLU A 20 32.34 -18.25 -21.05
C GLU A 20 31.83 -19.00 -19.81
N GLN A 21 32.05 -18.44 -18.61
CA GLN A 21 31.55 -19.01 -17.37
C GLN A 21 30.02 -19.05 -17.33
N GLY A 22 29.35 -18.02 -17.85
CA GLY A 22 27.90 -18.03 -18.01
C GLY A 22 27.39 -19.13 -18.96
N ARG A 23 28.10 -19.41 -20.07
CA ARG A 23 27.76 -20.53 -20.96
C ARG A 23 28.00 -21.89 -20.31
N ALA A 24 29.12 -22.07 -19.60
CA ALA A 24 29.41 -23.32 -18.88
C ALA A 24 28.41 -23.58 -17.75
N PHE A 25 27.98 -22.53 -17.05
CA PHE A 25 26.88 -22.56 -16.10
C PHE A 25 25.57 -23.02 -16.76
N CYS A 26 25.15 -22.38 -17.85
CA CYS A 26 23.93 -22.76 -18.57
C CYS A 26 24.02 -24.20 -19.12
N ALA A 27 25.20 -24.64 -19.57
CA ALA A 27 25.44 -26.01 -20.00
C ALA A 27 25.32 -27.02 -18.86
N SER A 28 25.81 -26.67 -17.66
CA SER A 28 25.66 -27.49 -16.44
C SER A 28 24.19 -27.68 -16.08
N VAL A 29 23.43 -26.59 -16.06
CA VAL A 29 21.97 -26.62 -15.80
C VAL A 29 21.25 -27.42 -16.89
N GLY A 30 21.57 -27.16 -18.17
CA GLY A 30 20.96 -27.84 -19.30
C GLY A 30 21.36 -29.31 -19.48
N ALA A 31 22.33 -29.81 -18.70
CA ALA A 31 22.74 -31.22 -18.65
C ALA A 31 22.20 -31.93 -17.40
N ALA A 32 21.55 -31.21 -16.48
CA ALA A 32 20.95 -31.80 -15.29
C ALA A 32 19.76 -32.69 -15.66
N GLU A 33 19.54 -33.72 -14.84
CA GLU A 33 18.41 -34.65 -15.01
C GLU A 33 17.07 -33.90 -14.95
N GLY A 34 16.14 -34.22 -15.85
CA GLY A 34 14.83 -33.58 -15.91
C GLY A 34 14.80 -32.20 -16.58
N VAL A 35 15.93 -31.68 -17.06
CA VAL A 35 16.00 -30.41 -17.80
C VAL A 35 15.96 -30.67 -19.31
N THR A 36 15.16 -29.88 -20.02
CA THR A 36 15.02 -29.91 -21.47
C THR A 36 15.40 -28.56 -22.07
N ARG A 37 16.10 -28.59 -23.21
CA ARG A 37 16.44 -27.37 -23.97
C ARG A 37 15.29 -27.03 -24.90
N VAL A 38 14.72 -25.85 -24.74
CA VAL A 38 13.58 -25.36 -25.53
C VAL A 38 14.04 -24.56 -26.73
N SER A 39 15.12 -23.79 -26.58
CA SER A 39 15.67 -22.96 -27.66
C SER A 39 16.95 -23.57 -28.26
N PRO A 40 17.19 -23.38 -29.58
CA PRO A 40 18.41 -23.85 -30.25
C PRO A 40 19.71 -23.24 -29.70
N ASP A 41 19.62 -22.02 -29.14
CA ASP A 41 20.77 -21.31 -28.54
C ASP A 41 21.10 -21.78 -27.12
N GLY A 42 20.32 -22.72 -26.56
CA GLY A 42 20.52 -23.29 -25.23
C GLY A 42 20.20 -22.34 -24.07
N LYS A 43 19.65 -21.15 -24.34
CA LYS A 43 19.33 -20.15 -23.30
C LYS A 43 17.97 -20.35 -22.65
N THR A 44 17.04 -21.02 -23.33
CA THR A 44 15.74 -21.35 -22.77
C THR A 44 15.72 -22.80 -22.36
N LEU A 45 15.60 -23.03 -21.05
CA LEU A 45 15.56 -24.34 -20.43
C LEU A 45 14.19 -24.54 -19.78
N ALA A 46 13.69 -25.77 -19.79
CA ALA A 46 12.46 -26.15 -19.11
C ALA A 46 12.69 -27.36 -18.22
N TRP A 47 12.15 -27.29 -17.01
CA TRP A 47 12.13 -28.38 -16.04
C TRP A 47 10.84 -28.29 -15.23
N SER A 48 10.30 -29.44 -14.84
CA SER A 48 9.00 -29.50 -14.15
C SER A 48 7.92 -28.71 -14.94
N ASP A 49 7.27 -27.72 -14.32
CA ASP A 49 6.30 -26.79 -14.91
C ASP A 49 6.88 -25.40 -15.25
N ILE A 50 8.21 -25.24 -15.11
CA ILE A 50 8.92 -23.98 -15.28
C ILE A 50 9.60 -23.95 -16.66
N VAL A 51 9.38 -22.85 -17.37
CA VAL A 51 10.19 -22.47 -18.54
C VAL A 51 10.98 -21.21 -18.17
N CYS A 52 12.29 -21.25 -18.35
CA CYS A 52 13.19 -20.16 -17.99
C CYS A 52 14.10 -19.77 -19.16
N THR A 53 14.20 -18.47 -19.43
CA THR A 53 15.20 -17.89 -20.33
C THR A 53 16.32 -17.25 -19.51
N PHE A 54 17.56 -17.68 -19.74
CA PHE A 54 18.76 -17.14 -19.12
C PHE A 54 19.28 -15.95 -19.92
N LEU A 55 19.48 -14.83 -19.23
CA LEU A 55 20.15 -13.63 -19.71
C LEU A 55 21.52 -13.60 -19.05
N VAL A 56 22.59 -13.67 -19.84
CA VAL A 56 23.97 -13.75 -19.32
C VAL A 56 24.65 -12.41 -19.53
N GLU A 57 24.99 -11.74 -18.44
CA GLU A 57 25.65 -10.44 -18.45
C GLU A 57 26.98 -10.50 -17.69
N GLU A 58 27.99 -9.80 -18.21
CA GLU A 58 29.33 -9.70 -17.62
C GLU A 58 29.50 -8.45 -16.75
N ARG A 59 28.66 -7.43 -16.99
CA ARG A 59 28.82 -6.10 -16.39
C ARG A 59 27.67 -5.81 -15.44
N ALA A 60 28.03 -5.29 -14.27
CA ALA A 60 27.10 -4.72 -13.30
C ALA A 60 26.57 -3.34 -13.72
N VAL A 61 27.35 -2.60 -14.51
CA VAL A 61 27.05 -1.20 -14.84
C VAL A 61 25.74 -1.10 -15.64
N GLY A 62 24.76 -0.37 -15.08
CA GLY A 62 23.45 -0.18 -15.71
C GLY A 62 22.47 -1.31 -15.42
N LEU A 63 22.81 -2.22 -14.50
CA LEU A 63 21.94 -3.32 -14.08
C LEU A 63 20.61 -2.81 -13.53
N VAL A 64 20.63 -1.75 -12.71
CA VAL A 64 19.40 -1.17 -12.17
C VAL A 64 18.49 -0.67 -13.29
N ASP A 65 19.04 -0.05 -14.33
CA ASP A 65 18.26 0.40 -15.49
C ASP A 65 17.69 -0.77 -16.30
N GLU A 66 18.41 -1.89 -16.38
CA GLU A 66 17.93 -3.10 -17.04
C GLU A 66 16.79 -3.76 -16.25
N LEU A 67 16.97 -3.92 -14.93
CA LEU A 67 15.95 -4.42 -14.01
C LEU A 67 14.72 -3.51 -13.96
N ALA A 68 14.90 -2.21 -14.19
CA ALA A 68 13.81 -1.26 -14.32
C ALA A 68 13.04 -1.41 -15.63
N LYS A 69 13.64 -1.92 -16.71
CA LYS A 69 13.00 -2.09 -18.03
C LYS A 69 12.30 -3.44 -18.20
N SER A 70 12.69 -4.45 -17.42
CA SER A 70 12.23 -5.82 -17.62
C SER A 70 12.07 -6.59 -16.33
N TYR A 71 10.98 -7.36 -16.22
CA TYR A 71 10.75 -8.23 -15.06
C TYR A 71 11.72 -9.42 -15.07
N VAL A 72 12.73 -9.39 -14.21
CA VAL A 72 13.66 -10.51 -13.97
C VAL A 72 13.19 -11.33 -12.78
N ASN A 73 12.90 -12.62 -12.98
CA ASN A 73 12.36 -13.53 -11.95
C ASN A 73 13.38 -13.85 -10.85
N LEU A 74 14.62 -14.15 -11.23
CA LEU A 74 15.73 -14.53 -10.36
C LEU A 74 17.02 -13.88 -10.85
N LEU A 75 17.82 -13.34 -9.93
CA LEU A 75 19.18 -12.86 -10.19
C LEU A 75 20.17 -13.89 -9.65
N VAL A 76 21.08 -14.35 -10.50
CA VAL A 76 22.17 -15.27 -10.14
C VAL A 76 23.46 -14.48 -10.13
N LEU A 77 24.12 -14.41 -8.97
CA LEU A 77 25.45 -13.81 -8.84
C LEU A 77 26.49 -14.93 -8.79
N ASP A 78 27.33 -15.03 -9.81
CA ASP A 78 28.40 -16.02 -9.84
C ASP A 78 29.70 -15.46 -9.28
N LEU A 79 30.04 -15.90 -8.07
CA LEU A 79 31.26 -15.53 -7.38
C LEU A 79 32.36 -16.59 -7.60
N ARG A 80 32.06 -17.72 -8.26
CA ARG A 80 33.00 -18.84 -8.40
C ARG A 80 34.25 -18.45 -9.17
N GLY A 81 35.39 -18.88 -8.66
CA GLY A 81 36.74 -18.61 -9.15
C GLY A 81 37.76 -19.43 -8.37
N ASP A 82 39.02 -19.37 -8.79
CA ASP A 82 40.14 -19.72 -7.89
C ASP A 82 40.21 -18.70 -6.73
N THR A 83 41.09 -18.91 -5.74
CA THR A 83 41.15 -18.04 -4.54
C THR A 83 41.32 -16.55 -4.85
N ALA A 84 42.04 -16.20 -5.92
CA ALA A 84 42.26 -14.80 -6.31
C ALA A 84 41.05 -14.23 -7.05
N SER A 85 40.52 -15.01 -8.00
CA SER A 85 39.37 -14.65 -8.82
C SER A 85 38.08 -14.60 -8.00
N GLU A 86 37.87 -15.54 -7.06
CA GLU A 86 36.72 -15.54 -6.13
C GLU A 86 36.71 -14.27 -5.29
N ARG A 87 37.87 -13.76 -4.88
CA ARG A 87 37.97 -12.48 -4.17
C ARG A 87 37.56 -11.30 -5.03
N GLU A 88 38.02 -11.25 -6.28
CA GLU A 88 37.64 -10.19 -7.21
C GLU A 88 36.15 -10.26 -7.56
N ASN A 89 35.64 -11.47 -7.79
CA ASN A 89 34.22 -11.72 -8.04
C ASN A 89 33.36 -11.31 -6.85
N ALA A 90 33.80 -11.59 -5.62
CA ALA A 90 33.10 -11.17 -4.41
C ALA A 90 33.02 -9.64 -4.33
N THR A 91 34.12 -8.92 -4.57
CA THR A 91 34.10 -7.45 -4.64
C THR A 91 33.11 -6.93 -5.67
N ARG A 92 33.07 -7.53 -6.87
CA ARG A 92 32.08 -7.19 -7.91
C ARG A 92 30.65 -7.47 -7.46
N ALA A 93 30.40 -8.63 -6.87
CA ALA A 93 29.07 -9.01 -6.39
C ALA A 93 28.59 -8.08 -5.27
N MET A 94 29.46 -7.68 -4.34
CA MET A 94 29.09 -6.71 -3.29
C MET A 94 28.76 -5.34 -3.87
N ALA A 95 29.52 -4.87 -4.88
CA ALA A 95 29.19 -3.64 -5.59
C ALA A 95 27.84 -3.72 -6.32
N VAL A 96 27.49 -4.88 -6.90
CA VAL A 96 26.15 -5.12 -7.45
C VAL A 96 25.08 -4.99 -6.36
N LEU A 97 25.29 -5.60 -5.20
CA LEU A 97 24.34 -5.51 -4.09
C LEU A 97 24.18 -4.05 -3.60
N ASP A 98 25.27 -3.29 -3.53
CA ASP A 98 25.23 -1.86 -3.22
C ASP A 98 24.39 -1.09 -4.25
N GLU A 99 24.58 -1.35 -5.55
CA GLU A 99 23.80 -0.71 -6.62
C GLU A 99 22.31 -1.07 -6.54
N LEU A 100 21.98 -2.32 -6.20
CA LEU A 100 20.59 -2.77 -6.05
C LEU A 100 19.87 -2.16 -4.84
N ASP A 101 20.61 -1.78 -3.79
CA ASP A 101 20.06 -1.14 -2.59
C ASP A 101 20.12 0.40 -2.64
N ALA A 102 20.86 0.98 -3.59
CA ALA A 102 21.01 2.42 -3.78
C ALA A 102 19.71 3.20 -4.07
N PRO A 103 18.73 2.70 -4.84
CA PRO A 103 17.53 3.48 -5.17
C PRO A 103 16.76 3.92 -3.92
N GLU A 104 16.41 5.20 -3.79
CA GLU A 104 15.66 5.68 -2.62
C GLU A 104 14.24 5.09 -2.53
N ASP A 105 13.56 4.92 -3.67
CA ASP A 105 12.23 4.29 -3.70
C ASP A 105 12.37 2.76 -3.53
N VAL A 106 12.04 2.29 -2.33
CA VAL A 106 12.04 0.87 -1.98
C VAL A 106 11.16 0.01 -2.90
N GLU A 107 10.16 0.60 -3.57
CA GLU A 107 9.26 -0.11 -4.47
C GLU A 107 9.91 -0.40 -5.84
N VAL A 108 11.01 0.28 -6.18
CA VAL A 108 11.81 -0.01 -7.37
C VAL A 108 12.99 -0.93 -7.09
N ARG A 109 13.45 -1.06 -5.84
CA ARG A 109 14.59 -1.92 -5.44
C ARG A 109 14.37 -3.41 -5.70
N TYR A 110 15.33 -4.08 -6.31
CA TYR A 110 15.24 -5.52 -6.52
C TYR A 110 15.18 -6.28 -5.18
N GLY A 111 14.34 -7.31 -5.09
CA GLY A 111 14.17 -8.04 -3.84
C GLY A 111 15.31 -9.03 -3.61
N PHE A 112 16.10 -8.86 -2.54
CA PHE A 112 17.29 -9.69 -2.27
C PHE A 112 16.97 -11.18 -2.03
N HIS A 113 15.75 -11.51 -1.61
CA HIS A 113 15.24 -12.89 -1.55
C HIS A 113 15.19 -13.60 -2.91
N ARG A 114 15.32 -12.85 -4.01
CA ARG A 114 15.36 -13.33 -5.40
C ARG A 114 16.77 -13.33 -5.97
N ILE A 115 17.77 -13.24 -5.09
CA ILE A 115 19.18 -13.34 -5.44
C ILE A 115 19.67 -14.70 -4.98
N LEU A 116 20.33 -15.42 -5.88
CA LEU A 116 20.99 -16.69 -5.62
C LEU A 116 22.47 -16.52 -5.95
N ALA A 117 23.34 -16.67 -4.95
CA ALA A 117 24.78 -16.57 -5.14
C ALA A 117 25.42 -17.94 -5.37
N LEU A 118 26.36 -18.03 -6.29
CA LEU A 118 27.18 -19.21 -6.52
C LEU A 118 28.58 -18.93 -5.97
N VAL A 119 29.09 -19.78 -5.08
CA VAL A 119 30.43 -19.61 -4.48
C VAL A 119 31.28 -20.85 -4.69
N SER A 120 32.61 -20.70 -4.69
CA SER A 120 33.52 -21.82 -4.84
C SER A 120 33.60 -22.65 -3.57
N GLY A 121 33.89 -23.94 -3.70
CA GLY A 121 34.55 -24.76 -2.67
C GLY A 121 33.98 -24.70 -1.24
N THR A 122 34.85 -25.05 -0.29
CA THR A 122 34.60 -25.02 1.16
C THR A 122 35.72 -24.31 1.92
N SER A 123 36.31 -23.27 1.31
CA SER A 123 37.41 -22.54 1.92
C SER A 123 36.91 -21.62 3.04
N ALA A 124 37.79 -21.27 3.99
CA ALA A 124 37.48 -20.27 5.03
C ALA A 124 37.15 -18.88 4.43
N PHE A 125 37.64 -18.59 3.22
CA PHE A 125 37.30 -17.37 2.51
C PHE A 125 35.87 -17.45 1.94
N SER A 126 35.51 -18.57 1.33
CA SER A 126 34.15 -18.83 0.84
C SER A 126 33.14 -18.80 1.99
N ASP A 127 33.47 -19.33 3.17
CA ASP A 127 32.64 -19.21 4.39
C ASP A 127 32.39 -17.74 4.79
N ARG A 128 33.44 -16.90 4.72
CA ARG A 128 33.31 -15.46 5.01
C ARG A 128 32.42 -14.76 3.99
N ILE A 129 32.54 -15.10 2.71
CA ILE A 129 31.65 -14.57 1.66
C ILE A 129 30.20 -14.93 1.95
N VAL A 130 29.91 -16.18 2.34
CA VAL A 130 28.54 -16.59 2.69
C VAL A 130 27.99 -15.76 3.85
N LEU A 131 28.79 -15.51 4.90
CA LEU A 131 28.40 -14.66 6.01
C LEU A 131 28.13 -13.21 5.58
N GLU A 132 28.97 -12.67 4.70
CA GLU A 132 28.82 -11.31 4.16
C GLU A 132 27.56 -11.17 3.31
N LEU A 133 27.31 -12.13 2.41
CA LEU A 133 26.08 -12.22 1.62
C LEU A 133 24.84 -12.29 2.51
N GLY A 134 24.89 -13.11 3.57
CA GLY A 134 23.82 -13.23 4.56
C GLY A 134 23.55 -11.92 5.31
N ALA A 135 24.60 -11.19 5.71
CA ALA A 135 24.48 -9.89 6.35
C ALA A 135 23.86 -8.82 5.43
N ARG A 136 24.03 -8.95 4.11
CA ARG A 136 23.37 -8.12 3.10
C ARG A 136 21.94 -8.57 2.76
N GLY A 137 21.46 -9.69 3.29
CA GLY A 137 20.11 -10.22 3.05
C GLY A 137 19.99 -11.18 1.86
N VAL A 138 21.10 -11.65 1.29
CA VAL A 138 21.10 -12.73 0.28
C VAL A 138 21.03 -14.07 1.01
N GLY A 139 19.82 -14.66 1.01
CA GLY A 139 19.55 -15.89 1.75
C GLY A 139 19.84 -17.20 1.01
N ARG A 140 20.08 -17.16 -0.31
CA ARG A 140 20.27 -18.36 -1.14
C ARG A 140 21.68 -18.40 -1.69
N VAL A 141 22.45 -19.43 -1.30
CA VAL A 141 23.83 -19.62 -1.74
C VAL A 141 24.06 -21.09 -2.09
N ILE A 142 24.60 -21.35 -3.28
CA ILE A 142 25.00 -22.69 -3.72
C ILE A 142 26.52 -22.76 -3.80
N ARG A 143 27.09 -23.77 -3.13
CA ARG A 143 28.52 -24.09 -3.23
C ARG A 143 28.80 -25.03 -4.40
N HIS A 144 29.84 -24.73 -5.16
CA HIS A 144 30.35 -25.60 -6.21
C HIS A 144 31.72 -26.16 -5.80
N ALA A 145 31.70 -27.33 -5.15
CA ALA A 145 32.91 -27.96 -4.63
C ALA A 145 33.88 -28.44 -5.74
N ALA A 146 33.33 -28.91 -6.87
CA ALA A 146 34.08 -29.40 -8.01
C ALA A 146 34.40 -28.30 -9.06
N TYR A 147 34.32 -27.02 -8.67
CA TYR A 147 34.64 -25.92 -9.59
C TYR A 147 36.14 -25.83 -9.81
N GLU A 148 36.57 -25.92 -11.07
CA GLU A 148 37.98 -25.87 -11.45
C GLU A 148 38.30 -24.63 -12.28
N THR A 149 37.50 -24.32 -13.30
CA THR A 149 37.76 -23.26 -14.28
C THR A 149 36.46 -22.62 -14.79
N SER A 150 36.58 -21.54 -15.57
CA SER A 150 35.45 -20.89 -16.25
C SER A 150 34.71 -21.82 -17.23
N THR A 151 35.29 -22.95 -17.62
CA THR A 151 34.71 -23.91 -18.56
C THR A 151 34.15 -25.15 -17.88
N THR A 152 34.20 -25.25 -16.54
CA THR A 152 33.66 -26.40 -15.80
C THR A 152 32.17 -26.60 -16.08
N VAL A 153 31.82 -27.77 -16.62
CA VAL A 153 30.44 -28.24 -16.79
C VAL A 153 30.19 -29.37 -15.80
N ASP A 154 29.32 -29.15 -14.82
CA ASP A 154 28.97 -30.13 -13.78
C ASP A 154 27.44 -30.34 -13.73
N PRO A 155 26.92 -31.45 -14.29
CA PRO A 155 25.51 -31.78 -14.25
C PRO A 155 24.94 -31.93 -12.82
N SER A 156 25.75 -32.37 -11.85
CA SER A 156 25.32 -32.54 -10.46
C SER A 156 25.12 -31.19 -9.77
N PHE A 157 26.00 -30.23 -10.04
CA PHE A 157 25.83 -28.84 -9.64
C PHE A 157 24.63 -28.21 -10.35
N GLY A 158 24.45 -28.49 -11.65
CA GLY A 158 23.28 -28.10 -12.42
C GLY A 158 21.98 -28.55 -11.76
N ALA A 159 21.89 -29.82 -11.33
CA ALA A 159 20.73 -30.36 -10.63
C ALA A 159 20.44 -29.63 -9.31
N ARG A 160 21.47 -29.37 -8.48
CA ARG A 160 21.31 -28.58 -7.25
C ARG A 160 20.82 -27.16 -7.52
N PHE A 161 21.32 -26.53 -8.60
CA PHE A 161 20.80 -25.23 -9.03
C PHE A 161 19.33 -25.32 -9.44
N VAL A 162 18.93 -26.34 -10.20
CA VAL A 162 17.54 -26.56 -10.61
C VAL A 162 16.63 -26.71 -9.40
N ASP A 163 17.03 -27.46 -8.37
CA ASP A 163 16.25 -27.61 -7.14
C ASP A 163 16.06 -26.27 -6.42
N GLU A 164 17.15 -25.55 -6.17
CA GLU A 164 17.10 -24.26 -5.48
C GLU A 164 16.38 -23.18 -6.30
N ALA A 165 16.58 -23.18 -7.62
CA ALA A 165 15.87 -22.29 -8.54
C ALA A 165 14.38 -22.62 -8.62
N THR A 166 14.00 -23.91 -8.55
CA THR A 166 12.59 -24.31 -8.46
C THR A 166 11.95 -23.72 -7.23
N VAL A 167 12.62 -23.82 -6.07
CA VAL A 167 12.17 -23.16 -4.85
C VAL A 167 12.09 -21.66 -5.09
N ALA A 168 13.18 -20.97 -5.43
CA ALA A 168 13.20 -19.51 -5.56
C ALA A 168 12.19 -18.95 -6.58
N LEU A 169 11.95 -19.67 -7.69
CA LEU A 169 11.01 -19.27 -8.73
C LEU A 169 9.55 -19.61 -8.42
N ASN A 170 9.29 -20.55 -7.49
CA ASN A 170 7.95 -20.94 -7.04
C ASN A 170 7.61 -20.44 -5.62
N ASP A 171 8.57 -19.92 -4.86
CA ASP A 171 8.42 -19.49 -3.45
C ASP A 171 7.59 -18.21 -3.28
N ARG A 172 6.98 -17.72 -4.37
CA ARG A 172 5.84 -16.82 -4.23
C ARG A 172 4.64 -17.62 -3.76
N LYS A 173 4.51 -17.80 -2.44
CA LYS A 173 3.20 -18.06 -1.83
C LYS A 173 2.31 -16.85 -2.14
N LEU A 174 1.49 -16.98 -3.18
CA LEU A 174 0.54 -15.95 -3.56
C LEU A 174 -0.60 -15.95 -2.54
N GLY A 175 -0.67 -14.87 -1.80
CA GLY A 175 -1.77 -14.57 -0.91
C GLY A 175 -2.81 -13.68 -1.59
N LYS A 176 -3.56 -12.98 -0.75
CA LYS A 176 -4.63 -12.05 -1.17
C LYS A 176 -4.05 -10.72 -1.64
N ARG A 177 -4.85 -9.96 -2.37
CA ARG A 177 -4.58 -8.55 -2.69
C ARG A 177 -5.35 -7.68 -1.70
N ALA A 178 -4.69 -6.66 -1.18
CA ALA A 178 -5.30 -5.70 -0.25
C ALA A 178 -5.17 -4.27 -0.75
N LEU A 179 -6.21 -3.47 -0.52
CA LEU A 179 -6.19 -2.03 -0.70
C LEU A 179 -6.24 -1.37 0.67
N CYS A 180 -5.22 -0.58 1.01
CA CYS A 180 -5.10 0.12 2.27
C CYS A 180 -5.14 1.63 2.03
N ALA A 181 -6.23 2.29 2.40
CA ALA A 181 -6.38 3.73 2.31
C ALA A 181 -6.11 4.39 3.68
N ALA A 182 -5.25 5.40 3.67
CA ALA A 182 -4.82 6.15 4.86
C ALA A 182 -5.85 7.20 5.28
N GLY A 183 -5.53 7.94 6.35
CA GLY A 183 -6.27 9.16 6.68
C GLY A 183 -5.97 10.31 5.73
N GLY A 184 -6.67 11.44 5.88
CA GLY A 184 -6.49 12.55 4.94
C GLY A 184 -7.45 13.73 5.05
N GLY A 185 -8.48 13.65 5.89
CA GLY A 185 -9.59 14.60 5.88
C GLY A 185 -10.41 14.53 4.59
N ILE A 186 -11.24 15.53 4.34
CA ILE A 186 -12.17 15.56 3.20
C ILE A 186 -11.40 15.62 1.87
N THR A 187 -10.33 16.41 1.80
CA THR A 187 -9.46 16.45 0.62
C THR A 187 -8.76 15.12 0.35
N GLY A 188 -8.51 14.32 1.40
CA GLY A 188 -8.02 12.95 1.30
C GLY A 188 -9.00 12.01 0.60
N ILE A 189 -10.30 12.10 0.93
CA ILE A 189 -11.37 11.32 0.27
C ILE A 189 -11.32 11.54 -1.25
N PHE A 190 -11.23 12.80 -1.68
CA PHE A 190 -11.14 13.10 -3.11
C PHE A 190 -9.86 12.57 -3.72
N PHE A 191 -8.70 12.78 -3.08
CA PHE A 191 -7.44 12.26 -3.60
C PHE A 191 -7.53 10.74 -3.82
N GLU A 192 -8.00 10.00 -2.82
CA GLU A 192 -8.14 8.56 -2.88
C GLU A 192 -9.11 8.10 -3.98
N LEU A 193 -10.26 8.75 -4.15
CA LEU A 193 -11.18 8.46 -5.26
C LEU A 193 -10.50 8.67 -6.62
N GLY A 194 -9.70 9.73 -6.79
CA GLY A 194 -8.97 9.97 -8.03
C GLY A 194 -7.88 8.91 -8.30
N VAL A 195 -7.19 8.45 -7.26
CA VAL A 195 -6.24 7.31 -7.36
C VAL A 195 -7.00 6.05 -7.76
N MET A 196 -8.05 5.71 -7.02
CA MET A 196 -8.86 4.52 -7.26
C MET A 196 -9.49 4.53 -8.65
N LYS A 197 -9.89 5.69 -9.17
CA LYS A 197 -10.42 5.80 -10.53
C LYS A 197 -9.37 5.43 -11.58
N CYS A 198 -8.15 5.95 -11.44
CA CYS A 198 -7.05 5.59 -12.34
C CYS A 198 -6.69 4.09 -12.22
N LEU A 199 -6.70 3.53 -11.01
CA LEU A 199 -6.51 2.10 -10.81
C LEU A 199 -7.65 1.27 -11.44
N ASP A 200 -8.90 1.70 -11.33
CA ASP A 200 -10.05 1.01 -11.93
C ASP A 200 -9.99 1.01 -13.45
N ASP A 201 -9.46 2.09 -14.05
CA ASP A 201 -9.25 2.21 -15.49
C ASP A 201 -8.00 1.46 -15.99
N ALA A 202 -7.06 1.11 -15.10
CA ALA A 202 -5.79 0.47 -15.46
C ALA A 202 -5.72 -1.04 -15.18
N LEU A 203 -6.56 -1.54 -14.26
CA LEU A 203 -6.54 -2.92 -13.80
C LEU A 203 -7.71 -3.73 -14.39
N ASP A 204 -7.39 -4.90 -14.95
CA ASP A 204 -8.41 -5.86 -15.36
C ASP A 204 -9.09 -6.55 -14.16
N GLN A 205 -9.95 -7.54 -14.41
CA GLN A 205 -10.55 -8.41 -13.38
C GLN A 205 -11.33 -7.64 -12.30
N GLY A 206 -12.07 -6.60 -12.72
CA GLY A 206 -12.95 -5.84 -11.84
C GLY A 206 -12.30 -4.64 -11.15
N GLY A 207 -11.07 -4.28 -11.56
CA GLY A 207 -10.42 -3.06 -11.14
C GLY A 207 -10.20 -2.99 -9.63
N VAL A 208 -10.59 -1.87 -9.03
CA VAL A 208 -10.49 -1.65 -7.58
C VAL A 208 -11.42 -2.58 -6.80
N ASN A 209 -12.61 -2.91 -7.31
CA ASN A 209 -13.49 -3.90 -6.67
C ASN A 209 -12.96 -5.33 -6.77
N GLY A 210 -11.92 -5.55 -7.59
CA GLY A 210 -11.26 -6.84 -7.73
C GLY A 210 -10.45 -7.27 -6.49
N PHE A 211 -10.07 -6.34 -5.62
CA PHE A 211 -9.27 -6.63 -4.42
C PHE A 211 -10.03 -7.52 -3.42
N GLU A 212 -9.30 -8.41 -2.74
CA GLU A 212 -9.90 -9.36 -1.79
C GLU A 212 -10.11 -8.77 -0.39
N MET A 213 -9.36 -7.74 -0.01
CA MET A 213 -9.43 -7.14 1.33
C MET A 213 -9.29 -5.62 1.25
N PHE A 214 -10.10 -4.93 2.05
CA PHE A 214 -10.08 -3.47 2.12
C PHE A 214 -9.76 -3.02 3.54
N PHE A 215 -8.88 -2.03 3.66
CA PHE A 215 -8.49 -1.43 4.92
C PHE A 215 -8.60 0.09 4.82
N GLY A 216 -9.28 0.71 5.77
CA GLY A 216 -9.45 2.16 5.80
C GLY A 216 -9.15 2.75 7.17
N ILE A 217 -8.59 3.95 7.17
CA ILE A 217 -8.46 4.81 8.36
C ILE A 217 -8.99 6.19 7.98
N SER A 218 -9.89 6.78 8.77
CA SER A 218 -10.40 8.13 8.56
C SER A 218 -10.99 8.31 7.15
N ALA A 219 -10.46 9.24 6.35
CA ALA A 219 -10.80 9.40 4.93
C ALA A 219 -10.79 8.07 4.16
N GLY A 220 -9.78 7.24 4.37
CA GLY A 220 -9.67 5.90 3.82
C GLY A 220 -10.81 4.97 4.18
N ALA A 221 -11.37 5.08 5.38
CA ALA A 221 -12.54 4.28 5.79
C ALA A 221 -13.82 4.75 5.08
N VAL A 222 -13.94 6.06 4.81
CA VAL A 222 -15.05 6.62 4.01
C VAL A 222 -15.00 6.13 2.58
N VAL A 223 -13.81 6.03 1.99
CA VAL A 223 -13.65 5.56 0.61
C VAL A 223 -13.79 4.04 0.51
N THR A 224 -13.08 3.29 1.36
CA THR A 224 -13.07 1.82 1.28
C THR A 224 -14.36 1.17 1.73
N GLY A 225 -15.17 1.82 2.59
CA GLY A 225 -16.46 1.29 3.04
C GLY A 225 -17.43 0.95 1.90
N PRO A 226 -17.87 1.94 1.12
CA PRO A 226 -18.73 1.74 -0.05
C PRO A 226 -18.13 0.80 -1.10
N ILE A 227 -16.81 0.88 -1.33
CA ILE A 227 -16.11 0.01 -2.28
C ILE A 227 -16.13 -1.46 -1.83
N ALA A 228 -15.97 -1.74 -0.53
CA ALA A 228 -16.03 -3.08 0.02
C ALA A 228 -17.46 -3.67 0.04
N VAL A 229 -18.49 -2.82 0.14
CA VAL A 229 -19.90 -3.21 -0.11
C VAL A 229 -20.08 -3.69 -1.56
N GLY A 230 -19.29 -3.14 -2.49
CA GLY A 230 -19.28 -3.51 -3.90
C GLY A 230 -19.72 -2.39 -4.84
N TYR A 231 -19.93 -1.17 -4.34
CA TYR A 231 -20.13 -0.01 -5.22
C TYR A 231 -18.85 0.28 -5.99
N SER A 232 -18.98 0.70 -7.25
CA SER A 232 -17.80 1.08 -8.04
C SER A 232 -17.30 2.48 -7.69
N VAL A 233 -16.06 2.75 -8.10
CA VAL A 233 -15.49 4.10 -8.02
C VAL A 233 -16.30 5.09 -8.85
N ASP A 234 -16.80 4.68 -10.02
CA ASP A 234 -17.64 5.51 -10.89
C ASP A 234 -18.95 5.91 -10.19
N GLU A 235 -19.61 4.97 -9.50
CA GLU A 235 -20.84 5.24 -8.75
C GLU A 235 -20.58 6.27 -7.64
N TYR A 236 -19.47 6.13 -6.93
CA TYR A 236 -19.15 7.02 -5.82
C TYR A 236 -18.75 8.42 -6.32
N MET A 237 -17.96 8.51 -7.38
CA MET A 237 -17.64 9.79 -8.02
C MET A 237 -18.89 10.46 -8.60
N ALA A 238 -19.79 9.71 -9.22
CA ALA A 238 -21.07 10.22 -9.71
C ALA A 238 -21.91 10.80 -8.58
N ALA A 239 -22.00 10.11 -7.44
CA ALA A 239 -22.68 10.58 -6.25
C ALA A 239 -22.09 11.88 -5.69
N VAL A 240 -20.76 12.01 -5.64
CA VAL A 240 -20.07 13.26 -5.23
C VAL A 240 -20.34 14.40 -6.21
N ALA A 241 -20.36 14.12 -7.52
CA ALA A 241 -20.60 15.11 -8.56
C ALA A 241 -22.09 15.46 -8.75
N GLY A 242 -23.01 14.78 -8.05
CA GLY A 242 -24.46 14.96 -8.21
C GLY A 242 -25.00 14.42 -9.54
N VAL A 243 -24.30 13.49 -10.18
CA VAL A 243 -24.70 12.86 -11.45
C VAL A 243 -25.50 11.59 -11.15
N PRO A 244 -26.75 11.46 -11.64
CA PRO A 244 -27.56 10.26 -11.43
C PRO A 244 -27.05 9.08 -12.29
N GLY A 245 -27.40 7.86 -11.89
CA GLY A 245 -27.17 6.63 -12.69
C GLY A 245 -26.47 5.50 -11.93
N GLY A 246 -25.91 5.77 -10.75
CA GLY A 246 -25.42 4.75 -9.82
C GLY A 246 -26.42 4.37 -8.74
N ARG A 247 -26.08 3.37 -7.92
CA ARG A 247 -26.87 2.97 -6.74
C ARG A 247 -26.64 3.87 -5.53
N VAL A 248 -25.47 4.52 -5.47
CA VAL A 248 -25.10 5.44 -4.39
C VAL A 248 -25.90 6.75 -4.55
N PRO A 249 -26.62 7.22 -3.52
CA PRO A 249 -27.37 8.46 -3.59
C PRO A 249 -26.45 9.67 -3.72
N ALA A 250 -26.94 10.75 -4.35
CA ALA A 250 -26.20 12.00 -4.47
C ALA A 250 -25.83 12.55 -3.09
N LEU A 251 -24.59 13.01 -2.95
CA LEU A 251 -24.04 13.45 -1.68
C LEU A 251 -24.15 14.96 -1.56
N ASP A 252 -24.76 15.42 -0.47
CA ASP A 252 -24.74 16.85 -0.17
C ASP A 252 -23.38 17.24 0.41
N LEU A 253 -22.51 17.79 -0.45
CA LEU A 253 -21.20 18.28 -0.05
C LEU A 253 -21.28 19.46 0.95
N ARG A 254 -22.47 20.04 1.19
CA ARG A 254 -22.68 21.02 2.27
C ARG A 254 -22.54 20.40 3.66
N LEU A 255 -22.71 19.08 3.81
CA LEU A 255 -22.41 18.39 5.07
C LEU A 255 -20.92 18.49 5.42
N PHE A 256 -20.05 18.73 4.43
CA PHE A 256 -18.63 19.04 4.61
C PHE A 256 -18.36 20.54 4.84
N ARG A 257 -19.36 21.43 4.73
CA ARG A 257 -19.25 22.88 5.00
C ARG A 257 -19.61 23.18 6.45
N LEU A 258 -18.60 23.23 7.33
CA LEU A 258 -18.51 24.13 8.51
C LEU A 258 -19.84 24.53 9.21
N GLY A 259 -20.71 23.56 9.50
CA GLY A 259 -22.14 23.88 9.65
C GLY A 259 -22.87 23.27 10.84
N HIS A 260 -22.23 22.60 11.80
CA HIS A 260 -22.95 22.16 13.03
C HIS A 260 -22.03 22.24 14.25
N VAL A 261 -21.77 23.47 14.70
CA VAL A 261 -21.19 23.75 16.02
C VAL A 261 -22.01 23.00 17.08
N ASP A 262 -21.35 22.20 17.93
CA ASP A 262 -21.98 21.58 19.11
C ASP A 262 -22.32 22.66 20.14
N VAL A 263 -23.28 23.55 19.83
CA VAL A 263 -23.74 24.62 20.71
C VAL A 263 -24.16 24.07 22.09
N PRO A 264 -24.85 22.92 22.21
CA PRO A 264 -25.19 22.35 23.51
C PRO A 264 -23.96 21.88 24.31
N GLY A 265 -23.00 21.20 23.67
CA GLY A 265 -21.78 20.76 24.35
C GLY A 265 -20.81 21.90 24.65
N PHE A 266 -20.78 22.94 23.80
CA PHE A 266 -20.09 24.20 24.04
C PHE A 266 -20.70 24.94 25.22
N VAL A 267 -22.03 25.12 25.28
CA VAL A 267 -22.73 25.77 26.40
C VAL A 267 -22.59 24.95 27.69
N ARG A 268 -22.64 23.62 27.63
CA ARG A 268 -22.43 22.75 28.80
C ARG A 268 -21.01 22.88 29.34
N ARG A 269 -20.00 22.85 28.46
CA ARG A 269 -18.57 22.96 28.85
C ARG A 269 -18.19 24.37 29.25
N PHE A 270 -18.70 25.39 28.56
CA PHE A 270 -18.59 26.79 28.98
C PHE A 270 -19.29 27.00 30.33
N GLY A 271 -20.45 26.38 30.56
CA GLY A 271 -21.12 26.39 31.86
C GLY A 271 -20.33 25.69 32.96
N MET A 272 -19.63 24.59 32.66
CA MET A 272 -18.72 23.91 33.60
C MET A 272 -17.45 24.73 33.85
N ALA A 273 -16.85 25.33 32.82
CA ALA A 273 -15.67 26.19 32.93
C ALA A 273 -16.01 27.51 33.64
N ALA A 274 -17.15 28.12 33.35
CA ALA A 274 -17.67 29.29 34.05
C ALA A 274 -18.00 28.96 35.51
N ARG A 275 -18.58 27.77 35.81
CA ARG A 275 -18.74 27.31 37.19
C ARG A 275 -17.41 27.05 37.89
N ALA A 276 -16.42 26.49 37.19
CA ALA A 276 -15.09 26.26 37.74
C ALA A 276 -14.35 27.58 38.00
N ALA A 277 -14.43 28.55 37.08
CA ALA A 277 -13.91 29.91 37.18
C ALA A 277 -14.62 30.71 38.28
N PHE A 278 -15.96 30.65 38.34
CA PHE A 278 -16.75 31.30 39.38
C PHE A 278 -16.48 30.67 40.74
N GLY A 279 -16.37 29.34 40.81
CA GLY A 279 -16.00 28.61 42.02
C GLY A 279 -14.58 28.89 42.49
N SER A 280 -13.66 29.26 41.59
CA SER A 280 -12.28 29.65 41.91
C SER A 280 -12.12 31.14 42.21
N VAL A 281 -13.06 32.00 41.80
CA VAL A 281 -13.13 33.42 42.22
C VAL A 281 -13.95 33.61 43.51
N ALA A 282 -15.01 32.83 43.71
CA ALA A 282 -15.87 32.91 44.90
C ALA A 282 -15.27 32.23 46.14
N ARG A 283 -14.47 31.15 45.98
CA ARG A 283 -13.79 30.48 47.11
C ARG A 283 -12.77 31.34 47.87
N PRO A 284 -11.92 32.14 47.19
CA PRO A 284 -11.03 33.10 47.85
C PRO A 284 -11.80 34.18 48.62
N LEU A 285 -12.92 34.67 48.06
CA LEU A 285 -13.78 35.67 48.71
C LEU A 285 -14.54 35.12 49.92
N LEU A 286 -14.75 33.81 49.98
CA LEU A 286 -15.41 33.10 51.10
C LEU A 286 -14.43 32.56 52.16
N GLY A 287 -13.17 33.02 52.16
CA GLY A 287 -12.21 32.76 53.24
C GLY A 287 -11.71 31.32 53.38
N LYS A 288 -11.89 30.45 52.37
CA LYS A 288 -11.36 29.07 52.37
C LYS A 288 -10.29 28.93 51.28
N GLY A 289 -9.06 29.27 51.64
CA GLY A 289 -7.91 29.29 50.74
C GLY A 289 -7.42 27.92 50.27
N ARG A 290 -7.10 27.84 48.97
CA ARG A 290 -5.83 27.34 48.42
C ARG A 290 -5.55 28.19 47.18
N GLU A 291 -4.36 28.77 47.08
CA GLU A 291 -3.91 29.46 45.87
C GLU A 291 -3.93 28.47 44.70
N LEU A 292 -4.76 28.73 43.69
CA LEU A 292 -4.74 27.98 42.45
C LEU A 292 -3.63 28.56 41.57
N SER A 293 -2.69 27.71 41.15
CA SER A 293 -1.57 28.10 40.29
C SER A 293 -2.08 28.71 38.98
N ARG A 294 -1.43 29.77 38.49
CA ARG A 294 -1.70 30.37 37.16
C ARG A 294 -1.66 29.33 36.03
N GLU A 295 -0.90 28.26 36.22
CA GLU A 295 -0.84 27.12 35.31
C GLU A 295 -2.17 26.34 35.27
N GLN A 296 -2.87 26.17 36.38
CA GLN A 296 -4.18 25.47 36.42
C GLN A 296 -5.29 26.25 35.72
N VAL A 297 -5.23 27.59 35.78
CA VAL A 297 -6.14 28.47 35.02
C VAL A 297 -5.80 28.42 33.53
N LEU A 298 -4.51 28.41 33.17
CA LEU A 298 -4.07 28.27 31.78
C LEU A 298 -4.41 26.89 31.19
N PHE A 299 -4.21 25.80 31.93
CA PHE A 299 -4.61 24.45 31.53
C PHE A 299 -6.14 24.33 31.41
N GLY A 300 -6.91 24.92 32.33
CA GLY A 300 -8.36 25.00 32.22
C GLY A 300 -8.86 25.78 30.99
N TYR A 301 -8.07 26.75 30.50
CA TYR A 301 -8.33 27.47 29.24
C TYR A 301 -7.97 26.65 27.98
N LEU A 302 -7.00 25.74 28.07
CA LEU A 302 -6.66 24.82 26.98
C LEU A 302 -7.67 23.66 26.86
N ASP A 303 -8.28 23.25 27.97
CA ASP A 303 -9.42 22.29 28.01
C ASP A 303 -10.70 22.83 27.34
N LEU A 304 -10.72 24.12 26.98
CA LEU A 304 -11.86 24.84 26.40
C LEU A 304 -11.91 24.81 24.86
N VAL A 305 -10.88 24.30 24.19
CA VAL A 305 -10.92 24.11 22.72
C VAL A 305 -11.68 22.81 22.42
N ALA A 306 -13.00 22.85 22.58
CA ALA A 306 -13.87 21.75 22.20
C ALA A 306 -13.82 21.54 20.67
N PRO A 307 -13.86 20.29 20.19
CA PRO A 307 -14.01 20.05 18.76
C PRO A 307 -15.32 20.66 18.25
N PRO A 308 -15.30 21.45 17.16
CA PRO A 308 -16.48 22.18 16.72
C PRO A 308 -17.50 21.30 15.99
N PHE A 309 -17.21 20.02 15.67
CA PHE A 309 -18.08 19.18 14.84
C PHE A 309 -18.60 17.93 15.58
N ARG A 310 -19.91 17.65 15.43
CA ARG A 310 -20.53 16.37 15.80
C ARG A 310 -20.46 15.39 14.62
N ALA A 311 -20.11 14.14 14.92
CA ALA A 311 -19.95 13.09 13.90
C ALA A 311 -21.25 12.33 13.58
N ASP A 312 -22.35 12.62 14.27
CA ASP A 312 -23.65 11.90 14.17
C ASP A 312 -24.30 12.07 12.79
N LYS A 313 -24.33 13.28 12.25
CA LYS A 313 -24.84 13.55 10.89
C LYS A 313 -24.01 12.86 9.81
N PHE A 314 -22.72 12.68 10.06
CA PHE A 314 -21.84 11.97 9.15
C PHE A 314 -22.14 10.46 9.14
N GLU A 315 -22.42 9.88 10.31
CA GLU A 315 -22.84 8.48 10.43
C GLU A 315 -24.17 8.21 9.72
N GLU A 316 -25.16 9.10 9.87
CA GLU A 316 -26.45 9.00 9.16
C GLU A 316 -26.26 8.99 7.62
N LEU A 317 -25.43 9.90 7.10
CA LEU A 317 -25.10 9.97 5.68
C LEU A 317 -24.43 8.66 5.20
N LEU A 318 -23.40 8.21 5.93
CA LEU A 318 -22.68 6.98 5.60
C LEU A 318 -23.59 5.77 5.62
N ARG A 319 -24.45 5.67 6.63
CA ARG A 319 -25.45 4.59 6.73
C ARG A 319 -26.35 4.59 5.49
N GLY A 320 -26.83 5.76 5.07
CA GLY A 320 -27.64 5.89 3.85
C GLY A 320 -26.92 5.42 2.58
N ILE A 321 -25.61 5.66 2.46
CA ILE A 321 -24.79 5.15 1.35
C ILE A 321 -24.65 3.62 1.43
N LEU A 322 -24.32 3.10 2.62
CA LEU A 322 -24.03 1.69 2.84
C LEU A 322 -25.28 0.82 2.66
N ASP A 323 -26.43 1.30 3.13
CA ASP A 323 -27.73 0.63 3.02
C ASP A 323 -28.48 0.94 1.70
N ALA A 324 -27.84 1.62 0.74
CA ALA A 324 -28.41 1.81 -0.60
C ALA A 324 -28.69 0.44 -1.29
N PRO A 325 -29.53 0.37 -2.35
CA PRO A 325 -30.08 -0.89 -2.84
C PRO A 325 -29.05 -1.99 -3.09
N GLY A 326 -29.18 -3.08 -2.32
CA GLY A 326 -28.33 -4.28 -2.36
C GLY A 326 -27.03 -4.17 -1.54
N GLY A 327 -26.80 -3.03 -0.85
CA GLY A 327 -25.71 -2.82 0.07
C GLY A 327 -25.96 -3.36 1.47
N THR A 328 -25.03 -3.09 2.39
CA THR A 328 -25.08 -3.52 3.78
C THR A 328 -24.23 -2.62 4.69
N ASN A 329 -24.73 -2.33 5.89
CA ASN A 329 -23.99 -1.68 6.96
C ASN A 329 -23.37 -2.67 7.99
N ASP A 330 -23.27 -3.95 7.65
CA ASP A 330 -22.76 -5.03 8.52
C ASP A 330 -21.52 -5.70 7.93
N PHE A 331 -20.38 -5.66 8.65
CA PHE A 331 -19.11 -6.24 8.21
C PHE A 331 -19.24 -7.72 7.85
N ARG A 332 -20.07 -8.47 8.58
CA ARG A 332 -20.20 -9.94 8.44
C ARG A 332 -20.90 -10.34 7.14
N LYS A 333 -21.60 -9.40 6.51
CA LYS A 333 -22.33 -9.60 5.25
C LYS A 333 -21.51 -9.23 4.02
N LEU A 334 -20.32 -8.64 4.19
CA LEU A 334 -19.48 -8.23 3.07
C LEU A 334 -18.87 -9.45 2.37
N ALA A 335 -18.96 -9.48 1.04
CA ALA A 335 -18.30 -10.50 0.22
C ALA A 335 -16.76 -10.36 0.27
N ARG A 336 -16.27 -9.12 0.40
CA ARG A 336 -14.87 -8.79 0.61
C ARG A 336 -14.72 -8.15 1.98
N PRO A 337 -13.90 -8.72 2.89
CA PRO A 337 -13.74 -8.16 4.22
C PRO A 337 -13.21 -6.71 4.16
N LEU A 338 -13.86 -5.87 4.96
CA LEU A 338 -13.46 -4.50 5.25
C LEU A 338 -12.95 -4.44 6.69
N PHE A 339 -11.88 -3.69 6.89
CA PHE A 339 -11.35 -3.40 8.21
C PHE A 339 -11.16 -1.90 8.39
N VAL A 340 -11.72 -1.34 9.47
CA VAL A 340 -11.67 0.09 9.76
C VAL A 340 -10.83 0.33 11.01
N GLY A 341 -9.71 1.04 10.84
CA GLY A 341 -8.79 1.32 11.94
C GLY A 341 -9.23 2.54 12.75
N ALA A 342 -9.26 2.41 14.06
CA ALA A 342 -9.53 3.50 15.00
C ALA A 342 -8.54 3.44 16.18
N THR A 343 -8.55 4.47 17.02
CA THR A 343 -7.75 4.54 18.24
C THR A 343 -8.66 4.50 19.44
N ASP A 344 -8.44 3.55 20.35
CA ASP A 344 -9.06 3.55 21.68
C ASP A 344 -8.47 4.72 22.48
N GLN A 345 -9.26 5.75 22.77
CA GLN A 345 -8.77 7.00 23.33
C GLN A 345 -8.09 6.81 24.69
N ASP A 346 -8.70 6.03 25.57
CA ASP A 346 -8.22 5.86 26.94
C ASP A 346 -7.08 4.83 27.02
N ALA A 347 -7.17 3.74 26.27
CA ALA A 347 -6.13 2.71 26.26
C ALA A 347 -4.97 3.01 25.30
N ARG A 348 -5.08 4.06 24.47
CA ARG A 348 -4.06 4.49 23.49
C ARG A 348 -3.59 3.36 22.56
N ARG A 349 -4.50 2.43 22.24
CA ARG A 349 -4.23 1.26 21.39
C ARG A 349 -4.98 1.36 20.06
N HIS A 350 -4.38 0.81 19.03
CA HIS A 350 -5.06 0.67 17.74
C HIS A 350 -6.13 -0.43 17.83
N VAL A 351 -7.32 -0.15 17.31
CA VAL A 351 -8.46 -1.08 17.23
C VAL A 351 -8.87 -1.23 15.77
N LEU A 352 -9.26 -2.44 15.39
CA LEU A 352 -9.65 -2.76 14.03
C LEU A 352 -11.10 -3.23 13.99
N PHE A 353 -12.02 -2.34 13.66
CA PHE A 353 -13.41 -2.73 13.42
C PHE A 353 -13.51 -3.63 12.18
N GLY A 354 -14.39 -4.63 12.22
CA GLY A 354 -14.48 -5.68 11.20
C GLY A 354 -13.60 -6.90 11.47
N ASP A 355 -12.74 -6.85 12.50
CA ASP A 355 -12.06 -8.04 13.01
C ASP A 355 -13.01 -8.99 13.77
N GLU A 356 -12.46 -10.11 14.23
CA GLU A 356 -13.20 -11.17 14.90
C GLU A 356 -13.91 -10.68 16.19
N GLU A 357 -13.39 -9.65 16.86
CA GLU A 357 -13.93 -9.10 18.11
C GLU A 357 -14.95 -7.97 17.87
N HIS A 358 -14.86 -7.27 16.73
CA HIS A 358 -15.59 -6.02 16.47
C HIS A 358 -16.44 -6.05 15.20
N ALA A 359 -16.61 -7.21 14.55
CA ALA A 359 -17.40 -7.36 13.31
C ALA A 359 -18.91 -7.13 13.49
N ASP A 360 -19.41 -7.07 14.72
CA ASP A 360 -20.82 -6.82 15.02
C ASP A 360 -21.16 -5.32 15.21
N ILE A 361 -20.15 -4.46 15.19
CA ILE A 361 -20.32 -3.00 15.14
C ILE A 361 -20.73 -2.59 13.71
N PRO A 362 -21.75 -1.73 13.52
CA PRO A 362 -22.11 -1.24 12.19
C PRO A 362 -20.93 -0.53 11.50
N ILE A 363 -20.79 -0.72 10.19
CA ILE A 363 -19.70 -0.14 9.38
C ILE A 363 -19.71 1.39 9.51
N SER A 364 -20.88 2.03 9.44
CA SER A 364 -21.07 3.47 9.57
C SER A 364 -20.55 4.01 10.91
N GLN A 365 -20.80 3.30 12.01
CA GLN A 365 -20.31 3.67 13.35
C GLN A 365 -18.79 3.47 13.47
N ALA A 366 -18.26 2.41 12.87
CA ALA A 366 -16.81 2.20 12.81
C ALA A 366 -16.11 3.32 12.03
N ILE A 367 -16.66 3.73 10.88
CA ILE A 367 -16.13 4.86 10.10
C ILE A 367 -16.25 6.17 10.89
N GLN A 368 -17.37 6.40 11.59
CA GLN A 368 -17.57 7.56 12.46
C GLN A 368 -16.47 7.66 13.54
N ALA A 369 -16.17 6.55 14.23
CA ALA A 369 -15.06 6.48 15.17
C ALA A 369 -13.71 6.77 14.51
N SER A 370 -13.47 6.18 13.33
CA SER A 370 -12.24 6.35 12.56
C SER A 370 -12.01 7.77 12.04
N LEU A 371 -13.04 8.63 11.98
CA LEU A 371 -12.96 10.04 11.58
C LEU A 371 -12.83 11.01 12.75
N SER A 372 -12.89 10.51 13.99
CA SER A 372 -12.98 11.33 15.19
C SER A 372 -11.62 11.92 15.58
N ILE A 373 -11.07 12.83 14.78
CA ILE A 373 -9.76 13.48 15.03
C ILE A 373 -9.92 14.79 15.79
N ASN A 374 -9.27 14.91 16.95
CA ASN A 374 -9.21 16.15 17.72
C ASN A 374 -8.25 17.15 17.02
N PRO A 375 -8.61 18.45 16.83
CA PRO A 375 -9.80 19.14 17.31
C PRO A 375 -10.94 19.24 16.32
N ALA A 376 -10.97 18.49 15.21
CA ALA A 376 -12.10 18.56 14.28
C ALA A 376 -13.36 17.91 14.86
N PHE A 377 -13.27 16.66 15.32
CA PHE A 377 -14.39 15.86 15.79
C PHE A 377 -14.14 15.34 17.20
N SER A 378 -15.18 15.35 18.04
CA SER A 378 -15.13 14.69 19.34
C SER A 378 -15.12 13.18 19.20
N ALA A 379 -14.48 12.48 20.16
CA ALA A 379 -14.43 11.03 20.16
C ALA A 379 -15.82 10.38 20.15
N THR A 380 -15.93 9.27 19.42
CA THR A 380 -17.17 8.53 19.26
C THR A 380 -17.27 7.46 20.35
N SER A 381 -18.40 7.42 21.06
CA SER A 381 -18.65 6.38 22.07
C SER A 381 -19.27 5.14 21.44
N ILE A 382 -18.62 3.98 21.59
CA ILE A 382 -19.13 2.68 21.15
C ILE A 382 -18.96 1.72 22.33
N ARG A 383 -20.06 1.09 22.77
CA ARG A 383 -20.07 0.11 23.89
C ARG A 383 -19.37 0.61 25.17
N GLY A 384 -19.56 1.89 25.51
CA GLY A 384 -18.98 2.49 26.72
C GLY A 384 -17.50 2.83 26.63
N ARG A 385 -16.84 2.63 25.48
CA ARG A 385 -15.48 3.12 25.22
C ARG A 385 -15.50 4.30 24.26
N TYR A 386 -14.47 5.15 24.30
CA TYR A 386 -14.32 6.30 23.41
C TYR A 386 -13.24 6.04 22.38
N TYR A 387 -13.55 6.36 21.12
CA TYR A 387 -12.68 6.11 19.98
C TYR A 387 -12.39 7.40 19.22
N GLU A 388 -11.13 7.56 18.86
CA GLU A 388 -10.57 8.62 18.03
C GLU A 388 -10.09 8.05 16.68
N ASP A 389 -9.70 8.95 15.79
CA ASP A 389 -9.14 8.61 14.48
C ASP A 389 -7.98 7.60 14.58
N GLY A 390 -7.98 6.62 13.67
CA GLY A 390 -6.93 5.60 13.62
C GLY A 390 -5.54 6.16 13.30
N ALA A 391 -5.48 7.31 12.62
CA ALA A 391 -4.26 8.03 12.26
C ALA A 391 -3.41 8.41 13.49
N ILE A 392 -4.02 8.50 14.68
CA ILE A 392 -3.29 8.76 15.92
C ILE A 392 -2.30 7.64 16.23
N THR A 393 -2.71 6.38 16.06
CA THR A 393 -1.86 5.21 16.39
C THR A 393 -1.19 4.59 15.17
N ARG A 394 -1.81 4.64 13.99
CA ARG A 394 -1.28 4.07 12.74
C ARG A 394 -1.66 4.91 11.53
N THR A 395 -0.73 5.09 10.61
CA THR A 395 -0.99 5.82 9.35
C THR A 395 -1.83 4.98 8.38
N THR A 396 -1.51 3.69 8.26
CA THR A 396 -2.24 2.72 7.43
C THR A 396 -2.23 1.34 8.09
N ASN A 397 -3.12 0.45 7.66
CA ASN A 397 -3.25 -0.92 8.17
C ASN A 397 -2.55 -1.98 7.30
N PHE A 398 -1.54 -1.61 6.53
CA PHE A 398 -0.83 -2.54 5.63
C PHE A 398 -0.19 -3.73 6.38
N ALA A 399 0.36 -3.50 7.58
CA ALA A 399 0.93 -4.58 8.39
C ALA A 399 -0.13 -5.62 8.80
N GLU A 400 -1.37 -5.18 9.01
CA GLU A 400 -2.48 -6.09 9.28
C GLU A 400 -2.89 -6.85 8.03
N ALA A 401 -2.91 -6.20 6.86
CA ALA A 401 -3.15 -6.89 5.60
C ALA A 401 -2.16 -8.05 5.40
N ILE A 402 -0.88 -7.84 5.70
CA ILE A 402 0.16 -8.89 5.66
C ILE A 402 -0.18 -10.03 6.64
N ARG A 403 -0.51 -9.72 7.90
CA ARG A 403 -0.91 -10.74 8.89
C ARG A 403 -2.12 -11.57 8.43
N ARG A 404 -3.03 -10.97 7.67
CA ARG A 404 -4.21 -11.63 7.08
C ARG A 404 -3.93 -12.31 5.73
N GLY A 405 -2.66 -12.44 5.36
CA GLY A 405 -2.20 -13.18 4.19
C GLY A 405 -2.23 -12.37 2.89
N ALA A 406 -2.15 -11.04 2.95
CA ALA A 406 -1.93 -10.24 1.74
C ALA A 406 -0.48 -10.35 1.27
N THR A 407 -0.27 -10.59 -0.03
CA THR A 407 1.07 -10.54 -0.64
C THR A 407 1.19 -9.52 -1.76
N LEU A 408 0.09 -8.86 -2.12
CA LEU A 408 0.07 -7.65 -2.93
C LEU A 408 -0.77 -6.60 -2.22
N ILE A 409 -0.19 -5.44 -1.92
CA ILE A 409 -0.83 -4.37 -1.18
C ILE A 409 -0.71 -3.08 -1.95
N PHE A 410 -1.83 -2.43 -2.23
CA PHE A 410 -1.84 -1.06 -2.71
C PHE A 410 -2.16 -0.15 -1.54
N VAL A 411 -1.26 0.78 -1.25
CA VAL A 411 -1.43 1.78 -0.20
C VAL A 411 -1.76 3.11 -0.85
N VAL A 412 -2.84 3.77 -0.45
CA VAL A 412 -3.18 5.13 -0.89
C VAL A 412 -3.05 6.06 0.30
N ASP A 413 -2.10 6.99 0.24
CA ASP A 413 -1.81 7.90 1.35
C ASP A 413 -1.80 9.36 0.88
N PRO A 414 -2.86 10.13 1.14
CA PRO A 414 -2.88 11.57 0.89
C PRO A 414 -2.25 12.41 2.01
N PHE A 415 -1.94 11.83 3.17
CA PHE A 415 -1.63 12.57 4.40
C PHE A 415 -0.13 12.84 4.59
N LEU A 416 0.47 13.47 3.59
CA LEU A 416 1.90 13.83 3.59
C LEU A 416 2.11 15.34 3.82
N PRO A 417 3.25 15.73 4.43
CA PRO A 417 3.58 17.14 4.60
C PRO A 417 3.92 17.78 3.24
N TYR A 418 3.61 19.07 3.13
CA TYR A 418 4.03 19.89 2.00
C TYR A 418 5.49 20.29 2.16
N VAL A 419 6.31 20.00 1.15
CA VAL A 419 7.73 20.38 1.14
C VAL A 419 7.85 21.74 0.46
N ALA A 420 8.04 22.79 1.27
CA ALA A 420 8.19 24.16 0.77
C ALA A 420 9.54 24.36 0.06
N ARG A 421 9.53 25.15 -1.02
CA ARG A 421 10.75 25.52 -1.77
C ARG A 421 11.48 26.73 -1.18
N THR A 422 10.84 27.47 -0.29
CA THR A 422 11.35 28.73 0.28
C THR A 422 11.49 28.60 1.80
N PRO A 423 12.65 28.96 2.38
CA PRO A 423 12.82 29.00 3.83
C PRO A 423 11.76 29.88 4.53
N GLY A 424 11.33 29.48 5.73
CA GLY A 424 10.34 30.22 6.52
C GLY A 424 8.90 30.16 6.00
N TYR A 425 8.59 29.32 5.02
CA TYR A 425 7.22 29.22 4.48
C TYR A 425 6.19 28.78 5.51
N ASN A 426 6.50 27.77 6.33
CA ASN A 426 5.59 27.25 7.36
C ASN A 426 5.41 28.26 8.50
N ASP A 427 6.50 28.90 8.94
CA ASP A 427 6.52 29.94 9.97
C ASP A 427 5.51 31.08 9.68
N ARG A 428 5.44 31.51 8.42
CA ARG A 428 4.53 32.58 7.97
C ARG A 428 3.04 32.21 7.92
N ARG A 429 2.66 30.94 8.15
CA ARG A 429 1.27 30.47 8.02
C ARG A 429 0.52 30.28 9.33
N GLY A 430 1.16 30.61 10.44
CA GLY A 430 0.53 30.58 11.76
C GLY A 430 0.45 29.18 12.37
N ILE A 431 0.07 29.14 13.65
CA ILE A 431 0.23 27.95 14.51
C ILE A 431 -0.60 26.74 14.05
N LEU A 432 -1.83 26.92 13.59
CA LEU A 432 -2.70 25.81 13.18
C LEU A 432 -2.19 25.09 11.93
N TYR A 433 -1.64 25.85 10.97
CA TYR A 433 -1.02 25.27 9.79
C TYR A 433 0.25 24.49 10.17
N ASN A 434 1.08 25.02 11.07
CA ASN A 434 2.27 24.32 11.54
C ASN A 434 1.91 23.02 12.26
N ILE A 435 0.91 23.02 13.15
CA ILE A 435 0.43 21.80 13.81
C ILE A 435 -0.05 20.75 12.80
N ASP A 436 -0.83 21.13 11.79
CA ASP A 436 -1.23 20.19 10.71
C ASP A 436 -0.02 19.61 9.97
N GLN A 437 0.98 20.44 9.64
CA GLN A 437 2.20 19.98 8.99
C GLN A 437 3.06 19.08 9.89
N ASP A 438 3.13 19.36 11.20
CA ASP A 438 3.84 18.54 12.17
C ASP A 438 3.18 17.16 12.32
N VAL A 439 1.85 17.13 12.44
CA VAL A 439 1.07 15.88 12.50
C VAL A 439 1.25 15.06 11.23
N ARG A 440 1.22 15.69 10.05
CA ARG A 440 1.52 15.02 8.77
C ARG A 440 2.95 14.48 8.73
N THR A 441 3.92 15.24 9.23
CA THR A 441 5.33 14.82 9.26
C THR A 441 5.53 13.61 10.18
N ILE A 442 4.97 13.64 11.39
CA ILE A 442 5.01 12.52 12.33
C ILE A 442 4.31 11.29 11.73
N SER A 443 3.15 11.48 11.10
CA SER A 443 2.40 10.38 10.49
C SER A 443 3.15 9.75 9.32
N TYR A 444 3.73 10.58 8.44
CA TYR A 444 4.50 10.13 7.28
C TYR A 444 5.79 9.40 7.68
N THR A 445 6.58 9.98 8.58
CA THR A 445 7.85 9.37 9.02
C THR A 445 7.62 8.04 9.76
N ARG A 446 6.54 7.95 10.55
CA ARG A 446 6.11 6.68 11.16
C ARG A 446 5.73 5.63 10.11
N TYR A 447 4.98 6.01 9.07
CA TYR A 447 4.64 5.09 7.98
C TYR A 447 5.89 4.61 7.26
N GLU A 448 6.78 5.51 6.87
CA GLU A 448 8.00 5.17 6.14
C GLU A 448 8.89 4.20 6.92
N SER A 449 9.15 4.49 8.20
CA SER A 449 9.92 3.62 9.10
C SER A 449 9.26 2.24 9.28
N SER A 450 7.94 2.22 9.53
CA SER A 450 7.18 0.99 9.69
C SER A 450 7.18 0.14 8.41
N ARG A 451 6.93 0.75 7.26
CA ARG A 451 6.93 0.09 5.94
C ARG A 451 8.28 -0.57 5.68
N ASN A 452 9.37 0.18 5.85
CA ASN A 452 10.72 -0.31 5.58
C ASN A 452 11.07 -1.49 6.51
N HIS A 453 10.69 -1.43 7.78
CA HIS A 453 10.93 -2.53 8.73
C HIS A 453 10.08 -3.77 8.43
N VAL A 454 8.78 -3.59 8.18
CA VAL A 454 7.84 -4.69 7.98
C VAL A 454 8.11 -5.40 6.65
N LEU A 455 8.32 -4.68 5.55
CA LEU A 455 8.58 -5.30 4.24
C LEU A 455 9.92 -6.04 4.18
N ARG A 456 10.92 -5.64 5.00
CA ARG A 456 12.16 -6.43 5.16
C ARG A 456 11.91 -7.79 5.79
N LYS A 457 10.96 -7.88 6.73
CA LYS A 457 10.56 -9.14 7.37
C LYS A 457 9.60 -9.97 6.52
N HIS A 458 9.00 -9.35 5.51
CA HIS A 458 8.00 -9.94 4.64
C HIS A 458 8.40 -9.78 3.15
N PRO A 459 9.54 -10.37 2.72
CA PRO A 459 10.03 -10.22 1.35
C PRO A 459 9.05 -10.72 0.28
N GLU A 460 8.18 -11.66 0.63
CA GLU A 460 7.10 -12.20 -0.20
C GLU A 460 6.06 -11.13 -0.59
N VAL A 461 5.88 -10.11 0.25
CA VAL A 461 4.86 -9.07 0.07
C VAL A 461 5.37 -7.98 -0.86
N LYS A 462 4.55 -7.61 -1.84
CA LYS A 462 4.76 -6.43 -2.68
C LYS A 462 3.79 -5.34 -2.28
N SER A 463 4.33 -4.17 -1.97
CA SER A 463 3.55 -3.00 -1.58
C SER A 463 3.82 -1.87 -2.56
N TYR A 464 2.75 -1.22 -3.02
CA TYR A 464 2.81 -0.07 -3.90
C TYR A 464 2.07 1.12 -3.29
N THR A 465 2.76 2.22 -3.06
CA THR A 465 2.22 3.41 -2.38
C THR A 465 1.88 4.50 -3.38
N PHE A 466 0.65 5.00 -3.37
CA PHE A 466 0.17 6.11 -4.18
C PHE A 466 0.01 7.36 -3.31
N VAL A 467 0.83 8.38 -3.59
CA VAL A 467 0.90 9.63 -2.82
C VAL A 467 0.74 10.85 -3.72
N PRO A 468 0.21 11.97 -3.20
CA PRO A 468 0.11 13.22 -3.94
C PRO A 468 1.49 13.77 -4.32
N ALA A 469 1.59 14.29 -5.54
CA ALA A 469 2.75 15.08 -5.95
C ALA A 469 2.85 16.34 -5.08
N ASN A 470 4.06 16.89 -4.89
CA ASN A 470 4.26 18.02 -3.96
C ASN A 470 3.39 19.25 -4.28
N ARG A 471 3.07 19.49 -5.56
CA ARG A 471 2.14 20.56 -5.97
C ARG A 471 0.71 20.31 -5.45
N GLN A 472 0.25 19.06 -5.45
CA GLN A 472 -1.04 18.69 -4.89
C GLN A 472 -1.02 18.69 -3.37
N ARG A 473 0.09 18.31 -2.73
CA ARG A 473 0.23 18.41 -1.27
C ARG A 473 -0.06 19.84 -0.81
N ARG A 474 0.39 20.85 -1.56
CA ARG A 474 0.04 22.26 -1.30
C ARG A 474 -1.46 22.53 -1.35
N LEU A 475 -2.17 21.98 -2.32
CA LEU A 475 -3.62 22.16 -2.47
C LEU A 475 -4.37 21.46 -1.32
N ILE A 476 -3.98 20.23 -1.01
CA ILE A 476 -4.59 19.37 0.02
C ILE A 476 -4.33 19.92 1.44
N SER A 477 -3.15 20.50 1.68
CA SER A 477 -2.74 21.01 2.99
C SER A 477 -3.21 22.44 3.31
N GLN A 478 -3.71 23.19 2.32
CA GLN A 478 -4.21 24.54 2.55
C GLN A 478 -5.46 24.56 3.42
N ASN A 479 -6.42 23.70 3.12
CA ASN A 479 -7.61 23.46 3.93
C ASN A 479 -8.07 22.02 3.72
N PRO A 480 -7.75 21.10 4.65
CA PRO A 480 -8.13 19.69 4.56
C PRO A 480 -9.65 19.44 4.53
N MET A 481 -10.45 20.44 4.89
CA MET A 481 -11.92 20.38 4.93
C MET A 481 -12.58 21.06 3.72
N ASP A 482 -11.82 21.63 2.78
CA ASP A 482 -12.39 22.29 1.61
C ASP A 482 -12.74 21.29 0.51
N HIS A 483 -14.05 21.16 0.24
CA HIS A 483 -14.58 20.27 -0.81
C HIS A 483 -14.68 20.93 -2.19
N ARG A 484 -14.58 22.25 -2.29
CA ARG A 484 -14.78 22.96 -3.56
C ARG A 484 -13.83 22.51 -4.69
N PRO A 485 -12.53 22.24 -4.42
CA PRO A 485 -11.61 21.84 -5.47
C PRO A 485 -11.60 20.32 -5.74
N TYR A 486 -12.69 19.57 -5.47
CA TYR A 486 -12.68 18.11 -5.60
C TYR A 486 -12.29 17.62 -7.00
N LEU A 487 -12.77 18.27 -8.08
CA LEU A 487 -12.39 17.93 -9.47
C LEU A 487 -10.89 18.15 -9.73
N GLU A 488 -10.32 19.21 -9.18
CA GLU A 488 -8.89 19.51 -9.28
C GLU A 488 -8.03 18.50 -8.52
N ILE A 489 -8.50 18.08 -7.34
CA ILE A 489 -7.86 17.03 -6.56
C ILE A 489 -7.94 15.69 -7.31
N TRP A 490 -9.11 15.32 -7.85
CA TRP A 490 -9.30 14.14 -8.68
C TRP A 490 -8.38 14.15 -9.89
N ARG A 491 -8.34 15.24 -10.65
CA ARG A 491 -7.46 15.39 -11.82
C ARG A 491 -6.02 15.11 -11.43
N GLY A 492 -5.52 15.81 -10.42
CA GLY A 492 -4.13 15.64 -10.03
C GLY A 492 -3.83 14.23 -9.55
N ALA A 493 -4.74 13.61 -8.78
CA ALA A 493 -4.56 12.27 -8.21
C ALA A 493 -4.56 11.21 -9.30
N TYR A 494 -5.46 11.37 -10.28
CA TYR A 494 -5.51 10.52 -11.46
C TYR A 494 -4.20 10.62 -12.26
N LEU A 495 -3.76 11.84 -12.59
CA LEU A 495 -2.54 12.06 -13.37
C LEU A 495 -1.26 11.59 -12.65
N SER A 496 -1.16 11.81 -11.33
CA SER A 496 -0.01 11.33 -10.55
C SER A 496 0.00 9.81 -10.48
N THR A 497 -1.17 9.18 -10.35
CA THR A 497 -1.32 7.71 -10.36
C THR A 497 -0.95 7.14 -11.71
N TYR A 498 -1.46 7.70 -12.81
CA TYR A 498 -1.12 7.28 -14.16
C TYR A 498 0.40 7.32 -14.40
N ASN A 499 1.04 8.45 -14.10
CA ASN A 499 2.49 8.59 -14.24
C ASN A 499 3.25 7.56 -13.38
N ARG A 500 2.75 7.28 -12.17
CA ARG A 500 3.34 6.25 -11.30
C ARG A 500 3.16 4.84 -11.86
N LEU A 501 2.00 4.50 -12.41
CA LEU A 501 1.75 3.22 -13.07
C LEU A 501 2.65 3.03 -14.29
N VAL A 502 2.83 4.07 -15.12
CA VAL A 502 3.77 4.05 -16.25
C VAL A 502 5.20 3.79 -15.76
N HIS A 503 5.64 4.50 -14.72
CA HIS A 503 6.98 4.35 -14.16
C HIS A 503 7.22 2.95 -13.57
N LEU A 504 6.22 2.39 -12.87
CA LEU A 504 6.33 1.09 -12.20
C LEU A 504 5.98 -0.10 -13.09
N ARG A 505 5.47 0.14 -14.31
CA ARG A 505 4.91 -0.90 -15.20
C ARG A 505 5.78 -2.14 -15.31
N PRO A 506 7.09 -2.06 -15.60
CA PRO A 506 7.91 -3.25 -15.84
C PRO A 506 7.94 -4.22 -14.65
N ARG A 507 7.84 -3.69 -13.42
CA ARG A 507 7.76 -4.49 -12.20
C ARG A 507 6.32 -4.88 -11.85
N LEU A 508 5.44 -3.88 -11.83
CA LEU A 508 4.07 -4.01 -11.40
C LEU A 508 3.29 -5.02 -12.25
N GLU A 509 3.52 -5.05 -13.56
CA GLU A 509 2.87 -5.99 -14.47
C GLU A 509 3.19 -7.45 -14.12
N GLY A 510 4.44 -7.77 -13.78
CA GLY A 510 4.83 -9.11 -13.35
C GLY A 510 4.19 -9.51 -12.02
N ASP A 511 4.08 -8.56 -11.09
CA ASP A 511 3.50 -8.78 -9.77
C ASP A 511 1.96 -8.93 -9.84
N LEU A 512 1.28 -8.11 -10.65
CA LEU A 512 -0.15 -8.24 -10.94
C LEU A 512 -0.47 -9.54 -11.67
N ARG A 513 0.32 -9.89 -12.69
CA ARG A 513 0.13 -11.14 -13.45
C ARG A 513 0.26 -12.38 -12.57
N ALA A 514 1.17 -12.37 -11.60
CA ALA A 514 1.27 -13.44 -10.62
C ALA A 514 -0.03 -13.61 -9.81
N HIS A 515 -0.74 -12.51 -9.56
CA HIS A 515 -2.06 -12.51 -8.93
C HIS A 515 -3.24 -12.66 -9.92
N GLY A 516 -2.98 -12.97 -11.19
CA GLY A 516 -4.01 -13.13 -12.23
C GLY A 516 -4.65 -11.82 -12.70
N VAL A 517 -4.03 -10.68 -12.44
CA VAL A 517 -4.53 -9.35 -12.82
C VAL A 517 -3.71 -8.83 -14.01
N GLY A 518 -4.40 -8.34 -15.05
CA GLY A 518 -3.78 -7.64 -16.17
C GLY A 518 -3.61 -6.15 -15.86
N LEU A 519 -2.56 -5.55 -16.42
CA LEU A 519 -2.31 -4.11 -16.38
C LEU A 519 -2.45 -3.56 -17.81
N ASP A 520 -3.56 -2.86 -18.09
CA ASP A 520 -3.80 -2.19 -19.36
C ASP A 520 -3.89 -0.68 -19.14
N LEU A 521 -2.87 0.05 -19.59
CA LEU A 521 -2.80 1.49 -19.41
C LEU A 521 -3.55 2.28 -20.50
N SER A 522 -4.07 1.64 -21.55
CA SER A 522 -4.65 2.33 -22.71
C SER A 522 -5.83 3.22 -22.35
N ARG A 523 -6.78 2.68 -21.57
CA ARG A 523 -7.92 3.43 -21.05
C ARG A 523 -7.47 4.54 -20.11
N ALA A 524 -6.51 4.23 -19.25
CA ALA A 524 -6.00 5.19 -18.29
C ALA A 524 -5.30 6.39 -18.96
N GLU A 525 -4.54 6.11 -20.02
CA GLU A 525 -3.86 7.09 -20.88
C GLU A 525 -4.85 8.01 -21.59
N ALA A 526 -5.91 7.45 -22.19
CA ALA A 526 -6.93 8.23 -22.87
C ALA A 526 -7.63 9.25 -21.95
N VAL A 527 -7.90 8.86 -20.70
CA VAL A 527 -8.45 9.76 -19.67
C VAL A 527 -7.39 10.78 -19.24
N ALA A 528 -6.13 10.37 -19.04
CA ALA A 528 -5.05 11.26 -18.66
C ALA A 528 -4.82 12.38 -19.69
N GLU A 529 -4.81 12.07 -20.98
CA GLU A 529 -4.66 13.07 -22.05
C GLU A 529 -5.82 14.07 -22.08
N ARG A 530 -7.05 13.60 -21.85
CA ARG A 530 -8.20 14.50 -21.73
C ARG A 530 -8.10 15.40 -20.51
N LEU A 531 -7.79 14.86 -19.33
CA LEU A 531 -7.63 15.65 -18.11
C LEU A 531 -6.53 16.72 -18.24
N LYS A 532 -5.48 16.46 -19.04
CA LYS A 532 -4.44 17.45 -19.37
C LYS A 532 -4.97 18.54 -20.32
N ALA A 533 -5.84 18.19 -21.26
CA ALA A 533 -6.41 19.12 -22.24
C ALA A 533 -7.57 19.96 -21.69
N SER A 534 -8.32 19.46 -20.70
CA SER A 534 -9.52 20.12 -20.17
C SER A 534 -9.20 21.40 -19.38
N ARG A 535 -9.78 22.52 -19.82
CA ARG A 535 -9.67 23.84 -19.16
C ARG A 535 -10.67 24.01 -18.02
N GLU A 536 -11.89 23.53 -18.24
CA GLU A 536 -12.95 23.45 -17.24
C GLU A 536 -13.23 21.97 -16.99
N LEU A 537 -13.18 21.55 -15.73
CA LEU A 537 -13.32 20.15 -15.36
C LEU A 537 -14.78 19.78 -15.12
N SER A 538 -15.10 18.56 -15.51
CA SER A 538 -16.39 17.90 -15.32
C SER A 538 -16.18 16.42 -14.99
N LEU A 539 -17.20 15.73 -14.49
CA LEU A 539 -17.11 14.28 -14.26
C LEU A 539 -16.85 13.52 -15.58
N SER A 540 -17.38 13.99 -16.71
CA SER A 540 -17.17 13.39 -18.03
C SER A 540 -15.69 13.30 -18.42
N ASP A 541 -14.83 14.21 -17.94
CA ASP A 541 -13.40 14.19 -18.26
C ASP A 541 -12.67 12.95 -17.71
N PHE A 542 -13.26 12.28 -16.71
CA PHE A 542 -12.76 11.04 -16.11
C PHE A 542 -13.20 9.78 -16.88
N PHE A 543 -13.74 9.94 -18.08
CA PHE A 543 -14.13 8.84 -18.97
C PHE A 543 -13.42 8.98 -20.32
N PRO A 544 -12.99 7.87 -20.95
CA PRO A 544 -12.09 7.89 -22.12
C PRO A 544 -12.70 8.55 -23.36
N ASP A 545 -14.03 8.66 -23.43
CA ASP A 545 -14.75 9.28 -24.55
C ASP A 545 -15.48 10.57 -24.16
N GLY A 546 -15.28 11.08 -22.93
CA GLY A 546 -16.07 12.19 -22.40
C GLY A 546 -17.53 11.83 -22.10
N LYS A 547 -17.92 10.56 -22.24
CA LYS A 547 -19.27 10.05 -21.96
C LYS A 547 -19.26 9.30 -20.64
N ILE A 548 -20.09 9.75 -19.71
CA ILE A 548 -20.23 9.13 -18.39
C ILE A 548 -20.89 7.76 -18.57
N ALA A 549 -20.13 6.71 -18.28
CA ALA A 549 -20.56 5.32 -18.36
C ALA A 549 -20.30 4.65 -17.01
N ILE A 550 -21.26 4.78 -16.09
CA ILE A 550 -21.12 4.31 -14.71
C ILE A 550 -21.11 2.78 -14.67
N ARG A 551 -19.99 2.19 -14.24
CA ARG A 551 -19.89 0.75 -14.01
C ARG A 551 -20.68 0.37 -12.76
N THR A 552 -21.58 -0.60 -12.85
CA THR A 552 -22.39 -1.10 -11.71
C THR A 552 -22.13 -2.60 -11.50
N PRO A 553 -20.97 -2.98 -10.92
CA PRO A 553 -20.66 -4.39 -10.71
C PRO A 553 -21.72 -5.05 -9.79
N PRO A 554 -21.99 -6.35 -9.94
CA PRO A 554 -22.89 -7.05 -9.05
C PRO A 554 -22.42 -6.89 -7.61
N LEU A 555 -23.31 -6.46 -6.71
CA LEU A 555 -23.02 -6.50 -5.28
C LEU A 555 -22.92 -7.98 -4.92
N GLY A 556 -21.85 -8.37 -4.23
CA GLY A 556 -21.52 -9.78 -4.00
C GLY A 556 -22.70 -10.52 -3.39
N GLY A 557 -23.41 -11.32 -4.19
CA GLY A 557 -24.52 -12.14 -3.73
C GLY A 557 -24.01 -13.30 -2.89
N HIS A 558 -24.72 -13.60 -1.81
CA HIS A 558 -24.61 -14.88 -1.12
C HIS A 558 -24.86 -16.03 -2.12
N GLY A 559 -23.79 -16.58 -2.69
CA GLY A 559 -23.88 -17.65 -3.68
C GLY A 559 -22.50 -18.15 -4.05
N GLN A 560 -22.14 -19.33 -3.54
CA GLN A 560 -20.86 -20.04 -3.69
C GLN A 560 -19.69 -19.41 -2.92
N ARG A 561 -19.65 -19.71 -1.62
CA ARG A 561 -18.36 -20.08 -1.01
C ARG A 561 -17.77 -21.17 -1.91
N ARG A 562 -16.71 -20.89 -2.66
CA ARG A 562 -15.79 -21.96 -3.04
C ARG A 562 -15.30 -22.53 -1.72
N THR A 563 -15.80 -23.70 -1.37
CA THR A 563 -15.24 -24.54 -0.32
C THR A 563 -13.80 -24.78 -0.71
N VAL A 564 -12.89 -24.01 -0.11
CA VAL A 564 -11.49 -24.41 -0.04
C VAL A 564 -11.51 -25.58 0.93
N GLU A 565 -11.48 -26.80 0.39
CA GLU A 565 -11.23 -27.98 1.22
C GLU A 565 -9.91 -27.74 1.98
N PRO A 566 -9.86 -27.96 3.30
CA PRO A 566 -8.60 -27.95 4.02
C PRO A 566 -7.71 -29.06 3.44
N PRO A 567 -6.38 -28.85 3.40
CA PRO A 567 -5.46 -29.87 2.90
C PRO A 567 -5.65 -31.14 3.71
N ARG A 568 -5.98 -32.24 3.01
CA ARG A 568 -6.04 -33.57 3.62
C ARG A 568 -4.65 -33.89 4.18
N VAL A 569 -4.54 -33.86 5.51
CA VAL A 569 -3.41 -34.47 6.20
C VAL A 569 -3.54 -35.97 6.00
N ALA A 570 -2.71 -36.52 5.13
CA ALA A 570 -2.54 -37.96 5.02
C ALA A 570 -1.87 -38.42 6.32
N VAL A 571 -2.67 -38.94 7.25
CA VAL A 571 -2.17 -39.77 8.35
C VAL A 571 -1.89 -41.14 7.72
N GLN A 572 -0.61 -41.43 7.48
CA GLN A 572 -0.16 -42.79 7.26
C GLN A 572 -0.33 -43.56 8.57
N LEU A 573 -1.15 -44.62 8.53
CA LEU A 573 -1.04 -45.78 9.41
C LEU A 573 -0.26 -46.86 8.67
#